data_AF-A0A2S3QP74-F1
#
_entry.id   AF-A0A2S3QP74-F1
#
_cell.length_a   1.000
_cell.length_b   1.000
_cell.length_c   1.000
_cell.angle_alpha   90.00
_cell.angle_beta   90.00
_cell.angle_gamma   90.00
#
_symmetry.space_group_name_H-M   'P 1'
#
loop_
_entity.id
_entity.type
_entity.pdbx_description
1 polymer ?
#
loop_
_entity_poly.entity_id
_entity_poly.type
_entity_poly.pdbx_seq_one_letter_code
_entity_poly.pdbx_strand_id
1 'polypeptide(L)'
;MLKKTNLCDFSKPLFSDFGIELTYEQHQKIKARLDRLMDRCPNHGHYQLEFKKHESNYIAQLSIKSYSKNFYAKKVAHTPYQAFLLLEEEIDEQLLKWKRERFSNSLASNLRGPQVA
;
A
#
# COMPACT_ATOMS: atom_id res chain seq x y z
N MET A 1 5.77 -47.29 -21.94
CA MET A 1 6.20 -45.90 -21.68
C MET A 1 5.29 -44.95 -22.45
N LEU A 2 4.39 -44.24 -21.77
CA LEU A 2 3.58 -43.18 -22.37
C LEU A 2 3.57 -42.01 -21.39
N LYS A 3 4.45 -41.03 -21.64
CA LYS A 3 4.44 -39.74 -20.92
C LYS A 3 3.23 -38.95 -21.42
N LYS A 4 2.16 -38.91 -20.64
CA LYS A 4 1.06 -37.96 -20.83
C LYS A 4 1.55 -36.57 -20.42
N THR A 5 1.98 -35.80 -21.42
CA THR A 5 1.94 -34.33 -21.39
C THR A 5 0.48 -33.89 -21.40
N ASN A 6 0.02 -33.24 -20.34
CA ASN A 6 -1.25 -32.50 -20.19
C ASN A 6 -1.12 -31.81 -18.82
N LEU A 7 -1.42 -30.55 -18.58
CA LEU A 7 -2.18 -29.55 -19.31
C LEU A 7 -1.67 -28.19 -18.77
N CYS A 8 -1.53 -27.19 -19.61
CA CYS A 8 -1.42 -25.81 -19.13
C CYS A 8 -2.75 -25.48 -18.42
N ASP A 9 -2.70 -25.26 -17.11
CA ASP A 9 -3.85 -24.80 -16.30
C ASP A 9 -4.22 -23.36 -16.69
N PHE A 10 -4.97 -23.25 -17.78
CA PHE A 10 -5.66 -22.04 -18.23
C PHE A 10 -6.95 -21.85 -17.44
N SER A 11 -6.84 -21.40 -16.18
CA SER A 11 -7.95 -20.73 -15.48
C SER A 11 -7.48 -20.18 -14.13
N LYS A 12 -6.40 -19.38 -14.10
CA LYS A 12 -6.21 -18.52 -12.94
C LYS A 12 -7.33 -17.48 -12.97
N PRO A 13 -8.24 -17.43 -11.98
CA PRO A 13 -9.29 -16.42 -11.96
C PRO A 13 -8.62 -15.05 -11.94
N LEU A 14 -8.89 -14.28 -12.98
CA LEU A 14 -8.46 -12.89 -13.10
C LEU A 14 -9.43 -12.07 -12.27
N PHE A 15 -8.92 -11.41 -11.23
CA PHE A 15 -9.70 -10.48 -10.43
C PHE A 15 -9.52 -9.10 -11.03
N SER A 16 -10.63 -8.52 -11.50
CA SER A 16 -10.73 -7.12 -11.93
C SER A 16 -10.98 -6.22 -10.72
N ASP A 17 -10.09 -6.32 -9.73
CA ASP A 17 -10.13 -5.47 -8.55
C ASP A 17 -9.01 -4.42 -8.69
N PHE A 18 -9.27 -3.19 -8.25
CA PHE A 18 -8.35 -2.04 -8.37
C PHE A 18 -8.11 -1.49 -9.79
N GLY A 19 -8.98 -1.78 -10.76
CA GLY A 19 -8.91 -1.17 -12.11
C GLY A 19 -7.98 -1.87 -13.11
N ILE A 20 -7.42 -3.02 -12.76
CA ILE A 20 -6.60 -3.87 -13.64
C ILE A 20 -6.94 -5.36 -13.43
N GLU A 21 -6.61 -6.19 -14.41
CA GLU A 21 -6.67 -7.65 -14.26
C GLU A 21 -5.42 -8.14 -13.52
N LEU A 22 -5.62 -8.63 -12.30
CA LEU A 22 -4.57 -9.26 -11.50
C LEU A 22 -4.84 -10.76 -11.38
N THR A 23 -3.78 -11.56 -11.34
CA THR A 23 -3.91 -12.97 -10.94
C THR A 23 -4.33 -13.06 -9.47
N TYR A 24 -5.15 -14.06 -9.12
CA TYR A 24 -5.62 -14.27 -7.75
C TYR A 24 -4.49 -14.26 -6.70
N GLU A 25 -3.34 -14.89 -6.99
CA GLU A 25 -2.19 -14.88 -6.08
C GLU A 25 -1.61 -13.46 -5.86
N GLN A 26 -1.57 -12.64 -6.90
CA GLN A 26 -1.11 -11.25 -6.80
C GLN A 26 -2.10 -10.40 -6.03
N HIS A 27 -3.40 -10.58 -6.28
CA HIS A 27 -4.47 -9.90 -5.55
C HIS A 27 -4.40 -10.20 -4.04
N GLN A 28 -4.32 -11.48 -3.67
CA GLN A 28 -4.22 -11.89 -2.26
C GLN A 28 -2.96 -11.35 -1.59
N LYS A 29 -1.81 -11.34 -2.29
CA LYS A 29 -0.56 -10.76 -1.78
C LYS A 29 -0.67 -9.26 -1.55
N ILE A 30 -1.25 -8.53 -2.50
CA ILE A 30 -1.47 -7.09 -2.39
C ILE A 30 -2.41 -6.80 -1.22
N LYS A 31 -3.55 -7.49 -1.14
CA LYS A 31 -4.53 -7.33 -0.08
C LYS A 31 -3.94 -7.59 1.31
N ALA A 32 -3.23 -8.71 1.49
CA ALA A 32 -2.60 -9.04 2.77
C ALA A 32 -1.54 -8.00 3.20
N ARG A 33 -0.79 -7.43 2.25
CA ARG A 33 0.16 -6.34 2.55
C ARG A 33 -0.55 -5.04 2.88
N LEU A 34 -1.65 -4.74 2.18
CA LEU A 34 -2.44 -3.56 2.41
C LEU A 34 -3.14 -3.59 3.77
N ASP A 35 -3.66 -4.74 4.19
CA ASP A 35 -4.21 -4.94 5.53
C ASP A 35 -3.14 -4.72 6.61
N ARG A 36 -1.92 -5.27 6.43
CA ARG A 36 -0.78 -5.01 7.33
C ARG A 36 -0.37 -3.53 7.36
N LEU A 37 -0.54 -2.83 6.25
CA LEU A 37 -0.25 -1.41 6.17
C LEU A 37 -1.36 -0.59 6.86
N MET A 38 -2.61 -1.01 6.78
CA MET A 38 -3.74 -0.44 7.52
C MET A 38 -3.58 -0.60 9.03
N ASP A 39 -3.10 -1.75 9.51
CA ASP A 39 -2.80 -1.94 10.94
C ASP A 39 -1.75 -0.94 11.46
N ARG A 40 -0.85 -0.47 10.58
CA ARG A 40 0.17 0.53 10.93
C ARG A 40 -0.33 1.98 10.84
N CYS A 41 -1.49 2.20 10.22
CA CYS A 41 -2.09 3.51 10.02
C CYS A 41 -2.85 3.99 11.27
N PRO A 42 -2.96 5.32 11.47
CA PRO A 42 -3.78 5.88 12.54
C PRO A 42 -5.27 5.52 12.40
N ASN A 43 -5.95 5.38 13.55
CA ASN A 43 -7.35 4.95 13.73
C ASN A 43 -8.30 5.36 12.59
N HIS A 44 -9.13 4.39 12.16
CA HIS A 44 -10.16 4.52 11.14
C HIS A 44 -9.65 5.12 9.81
N GLY A 45 -8.52 4.59 9.32
CA GLY A 45 -8.05 4.87 7.96
C GLY A 45 -8.91 4.16 6.92
N HIS A 46 -9.39 4.88 5.92
CA HIS A 46 -9.94 4.30 4.69
C HIS A 46 -8.88 4.38 3.59
N TYR A 47 -8.65 3.27 2.89
CA TYR A 47 -7.73 3.23 1.76
C TYR A 47 -8.48 3.20 0.44
N GLN A 48 -7.87 3.81 -0.57
CA GLN A 48 -8.29 3.75 -1.95
C GLN A 48 -7.06 3.43 -2.78
N LEU A 49 -7.03 2.21 -3.34
CA LEU A 49 -6.00 1.75 -4.25
C LEU A 49 -6.58 1.72 -5.67
N GLU A 50 -5.91 2.40 -6.59
CA GLU A 50 -6.26 2.40 -8.01
C GLU A 50 -5.02 2.10 -8.85
N PHE A 51 -5.15 1.19 -9.81
CA PHE A 51 -4.20 1.01 -10.87
C PHE A 51 -4.79 1.51 -12.17
N LYS A 52 -3.98 2.24 -12.93
CA LYS A 52 -4.28 2.69 -14.29
C LYS A 52 -3.22 2.13 -15.20
N LYS A 53 -3.65 1.36 -16.20
CA LYS A 53 -2.77 0.89 -17.26
C LYS A 53 -2.57 2.01 -18.28
N HIS A 54 -1.33 2.38 -18.54
CA HIS A 54 -0.95 3.39 -19.53
C HIS A 54 0.03 2.78 -20.53
N GLU A 55 -0.47 2.40 -21.71
CA GLU A 55 0.29 1.77 -22.81
C GLU A 55 1.13 0.55 -22.36
N SER A 56 2.39 0.78 -21.97
CA SER A 56 3.38 -0.20 -21.53
C SER A 56 3.69 -0.16 -20.03
N ASN A 57 3.07 0.76 -19.29
CA ASN A 57 3.32 1.02 -17.88
C ASN A 57 2.05 0.92 -17.04
N TYR A 58 2.22 0.65 -15.76
CA TYR A 58 1.15 0.64 -14.76
C TYR A 58 1.40 1.78 -13.78
N ILE A 59 0.42 2.67 -13.68
CA ILE A 59 0.38 3.75 -12.71
C ILE A 59 -0.46 3.25 -11.54
N ALA A 60 0.16 3.09 -10.39
CA ALA A 60 -0.52 2.74 -9.17
C ALA A 60 -0.67 3.98 -8.29
N GLN A 61 -1.84 4.16 -7.69
CA GLN A 61 -2.18 5.27 -6.79
C GLN A 61 -2.76 4.68 -5.52
N LEU A 62 -2.16 4.99 -4.37
CA LEU A 62 -2.66 4.61 -3.06
C LEU A 62 -2.91 5.87 -2.24
N SER A 63 -4.16 6.08 -1.85
CA SER A 63 -4.56 7.13 -0.91
C SER A 63 -5.09 6.50 0.35
N ILE A 64 -4.58 6.92 1.50
CA ILE A 64 -5.06 6.50 2.80
C ILE A 64 -5.53 7.75 3.52
N LYS A 65 -6.83 7.84 3.73
CA LYS A 65 -7.46 8.94 4.45
C LYS A 65 -7.69 8.49 5.87
N SER A 66 -7.04 9.11 6.83
CA SER A 66 -7.32 8.93 8.26
C SER A 66 -7.74 10.26 8.85
N TYR A 67 -8.50 10.22 9.94
CA TYR A 67 -9.02 11.41 10.63
C TYR A 67 -7.92 12.42 11.01
N SER A 68 -6.71 11.92 11.30
CA SER A 68 -5.58 12.73 11.76
C SER A 68 -4.62 13.16 10.65
N LYS A 69 -4.46 12.37 9.60
CA LYS A 69 -3.52 12.63 8.49
C LYS A 69 -3.92 11.82 7.27
N ASN A 70 -3.72 12.42 6.11
CA ASN A 70 -3.90 11.75 4.83
C ASN A 70 -2.53 11.38 4.27
N PHE A 71 -2.40 10.15 3.80
CA PHE A 71 -1.21 9.65 3.12
C PHE A 71 -1.56 9.42 1.65
N TYR A 72 -0.63 9.77 0.77
CA TYR A 72 -0.83 9.65 -0.67
C TYR A 72 0.48 9.24 -1.32
N ALA A 73 0.42 8.22 -2.15
CA ALA A 73 1.53 7.76 -2.96
C ALA A 73 1.04 7.49 -4.38
N LYS A 74 1.90 7.79 -5.35
CA LYS A 74 1.66 7.55 -6.77
C LYS A 74 2.95 7.09 -7.41
N LYS A 75 2.98 5.86 -7.92
CA LYS A 75 4.16 5.27 -8.53
C LYS A 75 3.82 4.66 -9.89
N VAL A 76 4.83 4.62 -10.76
CA VAL A 76 4.72 4.07 -12.11
C VAL A 76 5.75 2.96 -12.24
N ALA A 77 5.33 1.80 -12.73
CA ALA A 77 6.25 0.69 -13.02
C ALA A 77 5.76 -0.14 -14.21
N HIS A 78 6.64 -0.97 -14.77
CA HIS A 78 6.31 -1.88 -15.87
C HIS A 78 5.41 -3.05 -15.44
N THR A 79 5.37 -3.37 -14.15
CA THR A 79 4.50 -4.41 -13.60
C THR A 79 3.63 -3.86 -12.46
N PRO A 80 2.37 -4.30 -12.34
CA PRO A 80 1.47 -3.78 -11.30
C PRO A 80 1.96 -4.14 -9.90
N TYR A 81 2.56 -5.32 -9.72
CA TYR A 81 3.12 -5.74 -8.43
C TYR A 81 4.31 -4.86 -8.02
N GLN A 82 5.20 -4.51 -8.95
CA GLN A 82 6.31 -3.61 -8.66
C GLN A 82 5.82 -2.19 -8.34
N ALA A 83 4.81 -1.70 -9.07
CA ALA A 83 4.19 -0.41 -8.76
C ALA A 83 3.60 -0.41 -7.34
N PHE A 84 2.98 -1.51 -6.91
CA PHE A 84 2.49 -1.68 -5.54
C PHE A 84 3.60 -1.68 -4.49
N LEU A 85 4.71 -2.38 -4.73
CA LEU A 85 5.84 -2.40 -3.79
C LEU A 85 6.41 -0.99 -3.55
N LEU A 86 6.56 -0.21 -4.62
CA LEU A 86 7.04 1.17 -4.53
C LEU A 86 6.04 2.09 -3.80
N LEU A 87 4.74 1.85 -3.98
CA LEU A 87 3.70 2.56 -3.22
C LEU A 87 3.75 2.21 -1.73
N GLU A 88 3.89 0.93 -1.41
CA GLU A 88 3.94 0.44 -0.03
C GLU A 88 5.11 1.05 0.72
N GLU A 89 6.30 1.08 0.10
CA GLU A 89 7.50 1.70 0.65
C GLU A 89 7.32 3.19 0.91
N GLU A 90 6.80 3.94 -0.08
CA GLU A 90 6.56 5.38 0.06
C GLU A 90 5.53 5.71 1.17
N ILE A 91 4.47 4.92 1.28
CA ILE A 91 3.49 5.10 2.35
C ILE A 91 4.09 4.73 3.72
N ASP A 92 4.89 3.67 3.81
CA ASP A 92 5.53 3.28 5.06
C ASP A 92 6.51 4.34 5.54
N GLU A 93 7.27 4.97 4.63
CA GLU A 93 8.10 6.13 4.94
C GLU A 93 7.29 7.31 5.47
N GLN A 94 6.14 7.62 4.84
CA GLN A 94 5.26 8.68 5.34
C GLN A 94 4.67 8.35 6.71
N LEU A 95 4.31 7.09 6.96
CA LEU A 95 3.83 6.62 8.26
C LEU A 95 4.93 6.70 9.33
N LEU A 96 6.16 6.29 9.01
CA LEU A 96 7.31 6.40 9.91
C LEU A 96 7.63 7.85 10.23
N LYS A 97 7.62 8.73 9.22
CA LYS A 97 7.82 10.17 9.40
C LYS A 97 6.73 10.77 10.30
N TRP A 98 5.47 10.44 10.05
CA TRP A 98 4.35 10.90 10.88
C TRP A 98 4.46 10.38 12.33
N LYS A 99 4.79 9.10 12.53
CA LYS A 99 5.03 8.54 13.87
C LYS A 99 6.15 9.33 14.56
N ARG A 100 7.27 9.55 13.88
CA ARG A 100 8.40 10.32 14.41
C ARG A 100 7.99 11.74 14.80
N GLU A 101 7.27 12.46 13.94
CA GLU A 101 6.77 13.81 14.23
C GLU A 101 5.87 13.83 15.47
N ARG A 102 4.94 12.86 15.58
CA ARG A 102 4.01 12.78 16.71
C ARG A 102 4.73 12.51 18.04
N PHE A 103 5.67 11.58 18.06
CA PHE A 103 6.41 11.23 19.27
C PHE A 103 7.49 12.26 19.62
N SER A 104 8.14 12.87 18.63
CA SER A 104 9.15 13.91 18.84
C SER A 104 8.54 15.19 19.42
N ASN A 105 7.35 15.60 18.94
CA ASN A 105 6.62 16.73 19.52
C ASN A 105 6.16 16.45 20.96
N SER A 106 5.81 15.19 21.27
CA SER A 106 5.48 14.77 22.64
C SER A 106 6.67 14.88 23.59
N LEU A 107 7.88 14.52 23.16
CA LEU A 107 9.09 14.70 23.97
C LEU A 107 9.42 16.19 24.16
N ALA A 108 9.32 17.00 23.11
CA ALA A 108 9.56 18.44 23.19
C ALA A 108 8.55 19.15 24.11
N SER A 109 7.28 18.73 24.13
CA SER A 109 6.28 19.27 25.05
C SER A 109 6.53 18.83 26.50
N ASN A 110 7.02 17.61 26.74
CA ASN A 110 7.34 17.14 28.10
C ASN A 110 8.62 17.76 28.68
N LEU A 111 9.54 18.23 27.84
CA LEU A 111 10.76 18.93 28.28
C LEU A 111 10.53 20.43 28.59
N ARG A 112 9.42 21.01 28.11
CA ARG A 112 8.94 22.30 28.60
C ARG A 112 8.18 22.08 29.91
N GLY A 113 8.91 21.86 30.99
CA GLY A 113 8.34 21.85 32.34
C GLY A 113 7.59 23.16 32.66
N PRO A 114 6.75 23.18 33.71
CA PRO A 114 6.00 24.38 34.07
C PRO A 114 6.98 25.53 34.32
N GLN A 115 6.78 26.64 33.62
CA GLN A 115 7.45 27.89 33.97
C GLN A 115 6.93 28.29 35.35
N VAL A 116 7.75 28.07 36.37
CA VAL A 116 7.55 28.67 37.70
C VAL A 116 7.57 30.19 37.52
N ALA A 117 6.46 30.81 37.91
CA ALA A 117 6.24 32.25 37.89
C ALA A 117 7.12 32.99 38.91
#